data_AF-A0A956Y978-F1
#
_entry.id   AF-A0A956Y978-F1
#
_cell.length_a   1.000
_cell.length_b   1.000
_cell.length_c   1.000
_cell.angle_alpha   90.00
_cell.angle_beta   90.00
_cell.angle_gamma   90.00
#
_symmetry.space_group_name_H-M   'P 1'
#
loop_
_entity.id
_entity.type
_entity.pdbx_description
1 polymer ?
#
loop_
_entity_poly.entity_id
_entity_poly.type
_entity_poly.pdbx_seq_one_letter_code
_entity_poly.pdbx_strand_id
1 'polypeptide(L)'
;MSLDQSQDTGVEVPRMPLIIWGILVAVAGFFLLTRPAITAIAWVEIMAITWLIGGIFELIQALTDRGRYWGWRVISAILSVVAGIYIIGNPVIGTLFTVQVAFIFFAISALMDSIISI
;
A
#
# COMPACT_ATOMS: atom_id res chain seq x y z
N MET A 1 4.18 -48.69 -20.16
CA MET A 1 2.97 -47.86 -20.20
C MET A 1 3.03 -46.92 -19.00
N SER A 2 3.58 -45.73 -19.21
CA SER A 2 3.78 -44.69 -18.19
C SER A 2 2.47 -43.95 -17.94
N LEU A 3 1.82 -44.20 -16.81
CA LEU A 3 0.79 -43.30 -16.30
C LEU A 3 1.43 -42.51 -15.18
N ASP A 4 1.89 -41.33 -15.58
CA ASP A 4 2.10 -40.14 -14.78
C ASP A 4 0.99 -40.02 -13.73
N GLN A 5 1.27 -40.54 -12.53
CA GLN A 5 0.55 -40.18 -11.33
C GLN A 5 1.07 -38.81 -10.94
N SER A 6 0.46 -37.79 -11.55
CA SER A 6 0.53 -36.42 -11.09
C SER A 6 0.27 -36.42 -9.59
N GLN A 7 1.35 -36.30 -8.82
CA GLN A 7 1.30 -36.16 -7.38
C GLN A 7 0.48 -34.90 -7.10
N ASP A 8 -0.79 -35.12 -6.76
CA ASP A 8 -1.64 -34.11 -6.15
C ASP A 8 -0.97 -33.80 -4.81
N THR A 9 -0.16 -32.75 -4.80
CA THR A 9 0.49 -32.24 -3.60
C THR A 9 -0.63 -31.73 -2.72
N GLY A 10 -1.11 -32.60 -1.83
CA GLY A 10 -2.21 -32.41 -0.89
C GLY A 10 -1.89 -31.33 0.16
N VAL A 11 -1.61 -30.12 -0.30
CA VAL A 11 -1.68 -28.90 0.49
C VAL A 11 -3.16 -28.67 0.72
N GLU A 12 -3.70 -29.28 1.77
CA GLU A 12 -5.01 -28.95 2.31
C GLU A 12 -4.95 -27.49 2.77
N VAL A 13 -5.26 -26.56 1.86
CA VAL A 13 -5.39 -25.15 2.21
C VAL A 13 -6.49 -25.05 3.25
N PRO A 14 -6.17 -24.65 4.51
CA PRO A 14 -7.20 -24.46 5.51
C PRO A 14 -8.16 -23.40 4.98
N ARG A 15 -9.44 -23.75 4.89
CA ARG A 15 -10.51 -22.90 4.34
C ARG A 15 -10.94 -21.80 5.33
N MET A 16 -10.68 -22.02 6.62
CA MET A 16 -11.10 -21.13 7.70
C MET A 16 -10.51 -19.72 7.60
N PRO A 17 -9.20 -19.52 7.34
CA PRO A 17 -8.64 -18.20 7.09
C PRO A 17 -9.32 -17.46 5.92
N LEU A 18 -9.62 -18.15 4.83
CA LEU A 18 -10.29 -17.58 3.66
C LEU A 18 -11.68 -17.05 3.98
N ILE A 19 -12.47 -17.80 4.75
CA ILE A 19 -13.82 -17.40 5.17
C ILE A 19 -13.76 -16.19 6.11
N ILE A 20 -12.83 -16.19 7.07
CA ILE A 20 -12.63 -15.07 7.99
C ILE A 20 -12.25 -13.81 7.19
N TRP A 21 -11.35 -13.95 6.21
CA TRP A 21 -10.93 -12.84 5.36
C TRP A 21 -12.10 -12.28 4.53
N GLY A 22 -12.92 -13.16 3.96
CA GLY A 22 -14.11 -12.75 3.21
C GLY A 22 -15.11 -11.96 4.05
N ILE A 23 -15.37 -12.41 5.30
CA ILE A 23 -16.26 -11.70 6.23
C ILE A 23 -15.67 -10.33 6.60
N LEU A 24 -14.37 -10.27 6.92
CA LEU A 24 -13.70 -9.01 7.26
C LEU A 24 -13.78 -7.98 6.13
N VAL A 25 -13.53 -8.40 4.89
CA VAL A 25 -13.65 -7.53 3.71
C VAL A 25 -15.10 -7.10 3.47
N ALA A 26 -16.06 -7.99 3.63
CA ALA A 26 -17.47 -7.66 3.45
C ALA A 26 -17.93 -6.60 4.47
N VAL A 27 -17.53 -6.75 5.74
CA VAL A 27 -17.80 -5.77 6.79
C VAL A 27 -17.10 -4.44 6.50
N ALA A 28 -15.83 -4.48 6.09
CA ALA A 28 -15.09 -3.27 5.70
C ALA A 28 -15.77 -2.55 4.51
N GLY A 29 -16.23 -3.29 3.51
CA GLY A 29 -16.97 -2.77 2.37
C GLY A 29 -18.31 -2.13 2.78
N PHE A 30 -19.05 -2.76 3.69
CA PHE A 30 -20.28 -2.19 4.23
C PHE A 30 -20.04 -0.87 5.00
N PHE A 31 -18.96 -0.80 5.79
CA PHE A 31 -18.54 0.45 6.44
C PHE A 31 -18.13 1.52 5.42
N LEU A 32 -17.49 1.13 4.32
CA LEU A 32 -17.13 2.06 3.24
C LEU A 32 -18.37 2.74 2.63
N LEU A 33 -19.47 2.00 2.45
CA LEU A 33 -20.71 2.51 1.88
C LEU A 33 -21.52 3.36 2.86
N THR A 34 -21.53 3.00 4.14
CA THR A 34 -22.33 3.70 5.16
C THR A 34 -21.62 4.90 5.79
N ARG A 35 -20.29 4.83 5.93
CA ARG A 35 -19.44 5.86 6.53
C ARG A 35 -18.10 5.99 5.78
N PRO A 36 -18.12 6.47 4.53
CA PRO A 36 -16.93 6.51 3.67
C PRO A 36 -15.77 7.30 4.28
N ALA A 37 -16.06 8.41 4.97
CA ALA A 37 -15.02 9.28 5.54
C ALA A 37 -14.16 8.58 6.60
N ILE A 38 -14.78 7.91 7.58
CA ILE A 38 -14.06 7.25 8.67
C ILE A 38 -13.24 6.07 8.15
N THR A 39 -13.83 5.31 7.23
CA THR A 39 -13.16 4.15 6.64
C THR A 39 -11.98 4.57 5.76
N ALA A 40 -12.11 5.68 5.01
CA ALA A 40 -11.00 6.25 4.24
C ALA A 40 -9.85 6.72 5.14
N ILE A 41 -10.16 7.35 6.27
CA ILE A 41 -9.14 7.75 7.25
C ILE A 41 -8.37 6.54 7.77
N ALA A 42 -9.07 5.48 8.18
CA ALA A 42 -8.43 4.25 8.65
C ALA A 42 -7.55 3.60 7.58
N TRP A 43 -7.99 3.60 6.32
CA TRP A 43 -7.18 3.11 5.19
C TRP A 43 -5.90 3.92 4.98
N VAL A 44 -5.99 5.24 5.06
CA VAL A 44 -4.83 6.12 4.91
C VAL A 44 -3.87 5.99 6.10
N GLU A 45 -4.36 5.77 7.32
CA GLU A 45 -3.52 5.48 8.48
C GLU A 45 -2.70 4.18 8.29
N ILE A 46 -3.34 3.10 7.79
CA ILE A 46 -2.63 1.84 7.51
C ILE A 46 -1.52 2.09 6.47
N MET A 47 -1.81 2.85 5.41
CA MET A 47 -0.80 3.24 4.42
C MET A 47 0.32 4.10 5.00
N ALA A 48 0.00 5.02 5.91
CA ALA A 48 0.99 5.85 6.58
C ALA A 48 1.95 5.02 7.44
N ILE A 49 1.42 4.02 8.15
CA ILE A 49 2.24 3.10 8.95
C ILE A 49 3.18 2.28 8.06
N THR A 50 2.69 1.74 6.93
CA THR A 50 3.55 0.96 6.03
C THR A 50 4.60 1.83 5.35
N TRP A 51 4.26 3.06 4.95
CA TRP A 51 5.22 4.04 4.44
C TRP A 51 6.25 4.45 5.48
N LEU A 52 5.84 4.66 6.73
CA LEU A 52 6.76 5.01 7.81
C LEU A 52 7.77 3.89 8.04
N ILE A 53 7.29 2.65 8.17
CA ILE A 53 8.14 1.48 8.39
C ILE A 53 9.09 1.29 7.19
N GLY A 54 8.56 1.30 5.96
CA GLY A 54 9.34 1.15 4.74
C GLY A 54 10.40 2.25 4.60
N GLY A 55 10.02 3.51 4.86
CA GLY A 55 10.91 4.66 4.82
C GLY A 55 12.03 4.58 5.85
N ILE A 56 11.75 4.11 7.07
CA ILE A 56 12.79 3.87 8.09
C ILE A 56 13.79 2.83 7.59
N PHE A 57 13.32 1.71 7.05
CA PHE A 57 14.22 0.67 6.51
C PHE A 57 15.03 1.18 5.32
N GLU A 58 14.42 1.96 4.42
CA GLU A 58 15.09 2.55 3.27
C GLU A 58 16.14 3.57 3.71
N LEU A 59 15.85 4.36 4.74
CA LEU A 59 16.77 5.33 5.32
C LEU A 59 17.99 4.62 5.93
N ILE A 60 17.77 3.57 6.73
CA ILE A 60 18.85 2.77 7.31
C ILE A 60 19.72 2.18 6.20
N GLN A 61 19.12 1.56 5.19
CA GLN A 61 19.85 0.99 4.06
C GLN A 61 20.64 2.06 3.30
N ALA A 62 20.06 3.24 3.08
CA ALA A 62 20.73 4.35 2.42
C ALA A 62 21.95 4.82 3.23
N LEU A 63 21.89 4.81 4.56
CA LEU A 63 23.04 5.15 5.39
C LEU A 63 24.15 4.09 5.32
N THR A 64 23.80 2.81 5.17
CA THR A 64 24.76 1.69 5.09
C THR A 64 25.41 1.56 3.71
N ASP A 65 24.64 1.68 2.63
CA ASP A 65 25.12 1.47 1.26
C ASP A 65 24.89 2.71 0.38
N ARG A 66 25.99 3.33 -0.05
CA ARG A 66 26.00 4.54 -0.87
C ARG A 66 26.20 4.21 -2.35
N GLY A 67 25.13 3.71 -2.97
CA GLY A 67 25.09 3.39 -4.40
C GLY A 67 24.92 4.61 -5.32
N ARG A 68 24.85 4.35 -6.63
CA ARG A 68 24.77 5.34 -7.74
C ARG A 68 23.59 6.33 -7.63
N TYR A 69 22.53 5.98 -6.90
CA TYR A 69 21.32 6.79 -6.70
C TYR A 69 21.07 7.14 -5.23
N TRP A 70 22.12 7.17 -4.41
CA TRP A 70 22.03 7.38 -2.97
C TRP A 70 21.24 8.62 -2.58
N GLY A 71 21.49 9.76 -3.23
CA GLY A 71 20.79 11.02 -2.93
C GLY A 71 19.28 10.93 -3.13
N TRP A 72 18.83 10.30 -4.22
CA TRP A 72 17.40 10.10 -4.48
C TRP A 72 16.77 9.17 -3.45
N ARG A 73 17.49 8.12 -3.07
CA ARG A 73 17.04 7.13 -2.08
C ARG A 73 16.90 7.72 -0.67
N VAL A 74 17.81 8.61 -0.30
CA VAL A 74 17.70 9.34 0.98
C VAL A 74 16.49 10.28 0.97
N ILE A 75 16.27 10.98 -0.15
CA ILE A 75 15.13 11.90 -0.28
C ILE A 75 13.79 11.14 -0.19
N SER A 76 13.62 10.01 -0.90
CA SER A 76 12.41 9.18 -0.82
C SER A 76 12.19 8.61 0.58
N ALA A 77 13.26 8.15 1.24
CA ALA A 77 13.20 7.63 2.58
C ALA A 77 12.78 8.70 3.61
N ILE A 78 13.36 9.90 3.55
CA ILE A 78 12.97 11.01 4.43
C ILE A 78 11.52 11.41 4.15
N LEU A 79 11.13 11.53 2.88
CA LEU A 79 9.79 11.95 2.50
C LEU A 79 8.72 10.97 3.01
N SER A 80 8.96 9.66 2.87
CA SER A 80 8.04 8.63 3.35
C SER A 80 7.93 8.62 4.88
N VAL A 81 9.03 8.81 5.61
CA VAL A 81 9.01 8.95 7.08
C VAL A 81 8.23 10.18 7.53
N VAL A 82 8.52 11.34 6.93
CA VAL A 82 7.83 12.60 7.26
C VAL A 82 6.34 12.50 6.93
N ALA A 83 5.99 11.94 5.78
CA ALA A 83 4.60 11.71 5.39
C ALA A 83 3.88 10.79 6.39
N GLY A 84 4.50 9.68 6.77
CA GLY A 84 3.94 8.75 7.75
C GLY A 84 3.67 9.42 9.11
N ILE A 85 4.65 10.15 9.64
CA ILE A 85 4.51 10.89 10.91
C ILE A 85 3.40 11.94 10.81
N TYR A 86 3.37 12.70 9.71
CA TYR A 86 2.39 13.77 9.51
C TYR A 86 0.94 13.23 9.46
N ILE A 87 0.73 12.14 8.73
CA ILE A 87 -0.59 11.52 8.61
C ILE A 87 -1.05 10.95 9.97
N ILE A 88 -0.18 10.24 10.69
CA ILE A 88 -0.51 9.69 12.00
C ILE A 88 -0.81 10.81 13.02
N GLY A 89 -0.07 11.92 12.96
CA GLY A 89 -0.26 13.05 13.86
C GLY A 89 -1.58 13.80 13.65
N ASN A 90 -2.07 13.88 12.41
CA ASN A 90 -3.34 14.52 12.07
C ASN A 90 -4.07 13.72 10.98
N PRO A 91 -4.81 12.66 11.34
CA PRO A 91 -5.34 11.71 10.36
C PRO A 91 -6.35 12.32 9.39
N VAL A 92 -7.12 13.33 9.80
CA VAL A 92 -8.06 14.05 8.91
C VAL A 92 -7.32 14.84 7.83
N ILE A 93 -6.33 15.65 8.23
CA ILE A 93 -5.57 16.50 7.29
C ILE A 93 -4.67 15.64 6.42
N GLY A 94 -4.02 14.62 7.02
CA GLY A 94 -3.22 13.64 6.31
C GLY A 94 -4.01 12.90 5.23
N THR A 95 -5.25 12.48 5.54
CA THR A 95 -6.14 11.87 4.56
C THR A 95 -6.46 12.80 3.40
N LEU A 96 -6.81 14.06 3.66
CA LEU A 96 -7.10 15.03 2.61
C LEU A 96 -5.88 15.27 1.69
N PHE A 97 -4.71 15.45 2.29
CA PHE A 97 -3.47 15.66 1.54
C PHE A 97 -3.12 14.44 0.68
N THR A 98 -3.16 13.23 1.25
CA THR A 98 -2.86 11.99 0.53
C THR A 98 -3.83 11.75 -0.62
N VAL A 99 -5.14 11.97 -0.40
CA VAL A 99 -6.16 11.83 -1.46
C VAL A 99 -5.92 12.83 -2.60
N GLN A 100 -5.56 14.08 -2.27
CA GLN A 100 -5.27 15.10 -3.27
C GLN A 100 -4.04 14.75 -4.12
N VAL A 101 -2.96 14.31 -3.48
CA VAL A 101 -1.74 13.87 -4.19
C VAL A 101 -2.03 12.65 -5.04
N ALA A 102 -2.77 11.67 -4.53
CA ALA A 102 -3.17 10.48 -5.29
C ALA A 102 -4.01 10.84 -6.52
N PHE A 103 -4.94 11.79 -6.39
CA PHE A 103 -5.75 12.26 -7.53
C PHE A 103 -4.88 12.90 -8.63
N ILE A 104 -3.92 13.76 -8.26
CA ILE A 104 -2.99 14.37 -9.20
C ILE A 104 -2.13 13.30 -9.87
N PHE A 105 -1.63 12.33 -9.09
CA PHE A 105 -0.83 11.23 -9.60
C PHE A 105 -1.63 10.40 -10.63
N PHE A 106 -2.85 9.98 -10.30
CA PHE A 106 -3.71 9.25 -11.22
C PHE A 106 -4.07 10.05 -12.47
N ALA A 107 -4.30 11.35 -12.35
CA ALA A 107 -4.56 12.21 -13.51
C ALA A 107 -3.35 12.24 -14.46
N ILE A 108 -2.13 12.38 -13.93
CA ILE A 108 -0.90 12.35 -14.74
C ILE A 108 -0.71 10.96 -15.36
N SER A 109 -0.87 9.88 -14.59
CA SER A 109 -0.74 8.51 -15.09
C SER A 109 -1.72 8.22 -16.22
N ALA A 110 -2.99 8.61 -16.08
CA ALA A 110 -4.00 8.42 -17.12
C ALA A 110 -3.64 9.16 -18.42
N LEU A 111 -3.08 10.38 -18.31
CA LEU A 111 -2.60 11.12 -19.46
C LEU A 111 -1.40 10.43 -20.12
N MET A 112 -0.46 9.91 -19.33
CA MET A 112 0.69 9.17 -19.85
C MET A 112 0.26 7.90 -20.58
N ASP A 113 -0.62 7.11 -19.97
CA ASP A 113 -1.12 5.85 -20.55
C ASP A 113 -1.91 6.11 -21.83
N SER A 114 -2.69 7.21 -21.89
CA SER A 114 -3.40 7.63 -23.10
C SER A 114 -2.47 7.94 -24.27
N ILE A 115 -1.26 8.43 -24.03
CA ILE A 115 -0.30 8.75 -25.09
C ILE A 115 0.39 7.47 -25.58
N ILE A 116 0.65 6.53 -24.68
CA ILE A 116 1.33 5.25 -25.00
C ILE A 116 0.40 4.29 -25.75
N SER A 117 -0.92 4.38 -25.50
CA SER A 117 -1.91 3.51 -26.13
C SER A 117 -2.37 3.95 -27.53
N ILE A 118 -1.74 4.98 -28.12
CA ILE A 118 -2.00 5.48 -29.50
C ILE A 118 -0.95 4.93 -30.44
#